data_AF-A0A495J985-F1
#
_entry.id   AF-A0A495J985-F1
#
_cell.length_a   1.000
_cell.length_b   1.000
_cell.length_c   1.000
_cell.angle_alpha   90.00
_cell.angle_beta   90.00
_cell.angle_gamma   90.00
#
_symmetry.space_group_name_H-M   'P 1'
#
loop_
_entity.id
_entity.type
_entity.pdbx_description
1 polymer ?
#
loop_
_entity_poly.entity_id
_entity_poly.type
_entity_poly.pdbx_seq_one_letter_code
_entity_poly.pdbx_strand_id
1 'polypeptide(L)' 'MPQITINYKKPETLKILKSLSKYLDFAITSTEKADDRLDDILVPGDKSLDVEALSEVITGMHIDAKELRRSAWKR' A
#
# COMPACT_ATOMS: atom_id res chain seq x y z
N MET A 1 -24.68 -6.65 -19.40
CA MET A 1 -24.26 -5.37 -20.02
C MET A 1 -22.93 -5.60 -20.73
N PRO A 2 -22.77 -5.17 -21.98
CA PRO A 2 -21.51 -5.32 -22.71
C PRO A 2 -20.44 -4.44 -22.05
N GLN A 3 -19.26 -5.03 -21.79
CA GLN A 3 -18.11 -4.33 -21.21
C GLN A 3 -16.99 -4.32 -22.25
N ILE A 4 -16.41 -3.15 -22.49
CA ILE A 4 -15.35 -2.97 -23.50
C ILE A 4 -14.13 -2.41 -22.78
N THR A 5 -12.98 -3.05 -23.00
CA THR A 5 -11.69 -2.55 -22.50
C THR A 5 -11.00 -1.76 -23.60
N ILE A 6 -10.67 -0.50 -23.33
CA ILE A 6 -10.02 0.38 -24.29
C ILE A 6 -8.60 0.68 -23.80
N ASN A 7 -7.60 0.21 -24.55
CA ASN A 7 -6.20 0.54 -24.31
C ASN A 7 -5.85 1.82 -25.05
N TYR A 8 -5.40 2.85 -24.34
CA TYR A 8 -5.00 4.13 -24.92
C TYR A 8 -3.58 4.51 -24.48
N LYS A 9 -2.81 5.13 -25.39
CA LYS A 9 -1.46 5.64 -25.09
C LYS A 9 -1.46 7.09 -24.62
N LYS A 10 -2.46 7.88 -25.04
CA LYS A 10 -2.54 9.32 -24.77
C LYS A 10 -3.54 9.59 -23.63
N PRO A 11 -3.17 10.36 -22.59
CA PRO A 11 -4.07 10.68 -21.48
C PRO A 11 -5.26 11.56 -21.90
N GLU A 12 -5.13 12.29 -23.01
CA GLU A 12 -6.19 13.08 -23.64
C GLU A 12 -7.41 12.22 -24.00
N THR A 13 -7.20 10.97 -24.40
CA THR A 13 -8.26 10.04 -24.77
C THR A 13 -9.21 9.76 -23.61
N LEU A 14 -8.69 9.63 -22.38
CA LEU A 14 -9.52 9.44 -21.20
C LEU A 14 -10.41 10.65 -20.91
N LYS A 15 -9.91 11.87 -21.14
CA LYS A 15 -10.69 13.11 -20.95
C LYS A 15 -11.89 13.18 -21.89
N ILE A 16 -11.69 12.79 -23.16
CA ILE A 16 -12.75 12.74 -24.17
C ILE A 16 -13.76 11.64 -23.82
N LEU A 17 -13.29 10.47 -23.36
CA LEU A 17 -14.18 9.38 -22.96
C LEU A 17 -15.09 9.81 -21.78
N LYS A 18 -14.54 10.52 -20.79
CA LYS A 18 -15.29 11.08 -19.66
C LYS A 18 -16.28 12.19 -20.06
N SER A 19 -16.03 12.93 -21.14
CA SER A 19 -17.01 13.91 -21.62
C SER A 19 -18.15 13.22 -22.37
N LEU A 20 -17.85 12.18 -23.16
CA LEU A 20 -18.84 11.37 -23.87
C LEU A 20 -19.74 10.55 -22.93
N SER A 21 -19.21 10.09 -21.80
CA SER A 21 -19.99 9.31 -20.82
C SER A 21 -21.18 10.08 -20.26
N LYS A 22 -21.12 11.42 -20.24
CA LYS A 22 -22.25 12.28 -19.83
C LYS A 22 -23.47 12.17 -20.75
N TYR A 23 -23.26 11.79 -22.02
CA TYR A 23 -24.30 11.76 -23.04
C TYR A 23 -24.73 10.33 -23.40
N LEU A 24 -23.87 9.35 -23.17
CA LEU A 24 -24.03 7.98 -23.68
C LEU A 24 -24.25 6.94 -22.57
N ASP A 25 -24.59 7.40 -21.36
CA ASP A 25 -25.03 6.61 -20.21
C ASP A 25 -24.17 5.35 -19.95
N PHE A 26 -22.85 5.53 -19.98
CA PHE A 26 -21.88 4.48 -19.66
C PHE A 26 -20.95 4.92 -18.52
N ALA A 27 -20.56 3.98 -17.67
CA ALA A 27 -19.63 4.21 -16.57
C ALA A 27 -18.20 3.81 -16.98
N ILE A 28 -17.23 4.67 -16.66
CA ILE A 28 -15.81 4.37 -16.87
C ILE A 28 -15.22 3.90 -15.55
N THR A 29 -14.71 2.68 -15.52
CA THR A 29 -13.99 2.12 -14.37
C THR A 29 -12.49 2.15 -14.69
N SER A 30 -11.69 2.90 -13.92
CA SER A 30 -10.23 2.93 -14.07
C SER A 30 -9.62 1.95 -13.09
N THR A 31 -8.75 1.05 -13.54
CA THR A 31 -7.94 0.18 -12.67
C THR A 31 -6.62 0.86 -12.31
N GLU A 32 -6.64 2.16 -12.05
CA GLU A 32 -5.49 2.82 -11.46
C GLU A 32 -5.18 2.06 -10.16
N LYS A 33 -4.01 1.41 -10.13
CA LYS A 33 -3.47 0.85 -8.90
C LYS A 33 -3.47 2.00 -7.91
N ALA A 34 -4.28 1.90 -6.86
CA ALA A 34 -4.08 2.76 -5.70
C ALA A 34 -2.59 2.67 -5.37
N ASP A 35 -1.91 3.82 -5.34
CA ASP A 35 -0.55 3.88 -4.85
C ASP A 35 -0.68 3.47 -3.38
N ASP A 36 -0.44 2.20 -3.06
CA ASP A 36 -0.37 1.63 -1.70
C ASP A 36 0.89 2.16 -0.99
N ARG A 37 1.14 3.46 -1.14
CA ARG A 37 1.94 4.19 -0.20
C ARG A 37 1.06 4.32 1.03
N LEU A 38 1.20 3.34 1.92
CA LEU A 38 0.99 3.58 3.34
C LEU A 38 1.80 4.83 3.66
N ASP A 39 1.15 5.98 3.70
CA ASP A 39 1.74 7.18 4.26
C ASP A 39 2.28 6.74 5.61
N ASP A 40 3.60 6.77 5.75
CA ASP A 40 4.30 6.41 6.97
C ASP A 40 3.71 7.27 8.08
N ILE A 41 2.75 6.71 8.82
CA ILE A 41 2.23 7.32 10.04
C ILE A 41 3.38 7.26 11.02
N LEU A 42 4.22 8.29 10.96
CA LEU A 42 5.34 8.48 11.86
C LEU A 42 4.75 8.87 13.21
N VAL A 43 4.30 7.86 13.96
CA VAL A 43 3.88 8.06 15.35
C VAL A 43 5.12 8.54 16.11
N PRO A 44 5.10 9.72 16.74
CA PRO A 44 6.21 10.16 17.56
C PRO A 44 6.36 9.16 18.72
N GLY A 45 7.42 8.35 18.65
CA GLY A 45 7.77 7.44 19.73
C GLY A 45 8.05 8.25 20.98
N ASP A 46 7.30 8.00 22.04
CA ASP A 46 7.57 8.59 23.34
C ASP A 46 8.95 8.10 23.82
N LYS A 47 9.93 9.01 23.88
CA LYS A 47 11.31 8.69 24.26
C LYS A 47 11.45 8.34 25.74
N SER A 48 10.39 8.57 26.53
CA SER A 48 10.35 8.17 27.94
C SER A 48 9.99 6.70 28.14
N LEU A 49 9.56 6.02 27.08
CA LEU A 49 9.12 4.63 27.16
C LEU A 49 10.33 3.71 27.19
N ASP A 50 10.57 3.13 28.36
CA ASP A 50 11.60 2.11 28.55
C ASP A 50 11.15 0.80 27.89
N VAL A 51 11.71 0.55 26.71
CA VAL A 51 11.43 -0.64 25.89
C VAL A 51 12.25 -1.85 26.32
N GLU A 52 13.16 -1.72 27.30
CA GLU A 52 14.00 -2.82 27.77
C GLU A 52 13.13 -3.93 28.40
N ALA A 53 12.13 -3.55 29.22
CA ALA A 53 11.20 -4.50 29.82
C ALA A 53 10.31 -5.23 28.79
N LEU A 54 9.98 -4.57 27.67
CA LEU A 54 9.19 -5.18 26.59
C LEU A 54 9.98 -6.25 25.82
N SER A 55 11.31 -6.14 25.77
CA SER A 55 12.14 -7.14 25.11
C SER A 55 12.01 -8.50 25.81
N GLU A 56 12.03 -8.53 27.13
CA GLU A 56 11.91 -9.75 27.93
C GLU A 56 10.56 -10.46 27.72
N VAL A 57 9.48 -9.67 27.64
CA VAL A 57 8.11 -10.19 27.42
C VAL A 57 7.92 -10.72 26.00
N ILE A 58 8.44 -10.01 24.99
CA ILE A 58 8.20 -10.36 23.58
C ILE A 58 9.04 -11.56 23.15
N THR A 59 10.31 -11.62 23.55
CA THR A 59 11.21 -12.67 23.03
C THR A 59 11.31 -13.87 23.97
N GLY A 60 10.99 -13.76 25.27
CA GLY A 60 11.06 -14.84 26.27
C GLY A 60 12.46 -15.46 26.47
N MET A 61 13.40 -15.06 25.62
CA MET A 61 14.79 -15.41 25.49
C MET A 61 15.47 -14.12 25.03
N HIS A 62 16.63 -13.76 25.57
CA HIS A 62 17.40 -12.57 25.18
C HIS A 62 17.97 -12.66 23.74
N ILE A 63 17.10 -12.87 22.74
CA ILE A 63 17.48 -12.98 21.34
C ILE A 63 17.13 -11.66 20.66
N ASP A 64 18.14 -11.01 20.10
CA ASP A 64 17.97 -9.80 19.30
C ASP A 64 17.11 -10.11 18.06
N ALA A 65 16.04 -9.33 17.87
CA ALA A 65 15.14 -9.44 16.71
C ALA A 65 15.90 -9.35 15.38
N LYS A 66 17.03 -8.62 15.35
CA LYS A 66 17.89 -8.52 14.16
C LYS A 66 18.58 -9.84 13.83
N GLU A 67 18.96 -10.61 14.85
CA GLU A 67 19.57 -11.93 14.68
C GLU A 67 18.55 -12.97 14.24
N LEU A 68 17.33 -12.96 14.81
CA LEU A 68 16.21 -13.80 14.35
C LEU A 68 15.91 -13.60 12.87
N ARG A 69 15.88 -12.34 12.43
CA ARG A 69 15.63 -12.01 11.02
C ARG A 69 16.72 -12.57 10.10
N ARG A 70 17.97 -12.54 10.54
CA ARG A 70 19.12 -13.08 9.80
C ARG A 70 19.14 -14.60 9.79
N SER A 71 18.83 -15.26 10.90
CA SER A 71 18.82 -16.72 11.00
C SER A 71 17.65 -17.32 10.22
N ALA A 72 16.46 -16.72 10.28
CA ALA A 72 15.29 -17.19 9.53
C ALA A 72 15.46 -17.09 7.99
N TRP A 73 16.36 -16.23 7.51
CA TRP A 73 16.63 -16.04 6.08
C TRP A 73 17.79 -16.87 5.55
N LYS A 74 18.52 -17.60 6.40
CA LYS A 74 19.46 -18.63 5.97
C LYS A 74 18.69 -19.91 5.64
N ARG A 75 18.15 -19.99 4.43
CA ARG A 75 17.78 -21.26 3.80
C ARG A 75 19.00 -21.90 3.15
#